data_AF-A0A7S1RU46-F1
#
_entry.id   AF-A0A7S1RU46-F1
#
_cell.length_a   1.000
_cell.length_b   1.000
_cell.length_c   1.000
_cell.angle_alpha   90.00
_cell.angle_beta   90.00
_cell.angle_gamma   90.00
#
_symmetry.space_group_name_H-M   'P 1'
#
loop_
_entity.id
_entity.type
_entity.pdbx_description
1 polymer ?
#
loop_
_entity_poly.entity_id
_entity_poly.type
_entity_poly.pdbx_seq_one_letter_code
_entity_poly.pdbx_strand_id
1 'polypeptide(L)'
;GGGGRGPRGEGGSISRKPMGVLGELSEIPRPAPGPGFSVAGSWDGWKDLARFVPAGKAFHAHVPVDAAMGSVEFQVFLERDWKQRFHPARRGAGVMGPTKSSGANWCAEVPSGCRWLRVAWFPHGSQQKVTWSFLGPQGEEVGAGGRS
;
A
#
# COMPACT_ATOMS: atom_id res chain seq x y z
N GLY A 1 -54.44 53.07 45.52
CA GLY A 1 -54.24 54.35 44.81
C GLY A 1 -52.83 54.43 44.30
N GLY A 2 -52.64 54.95 43.08
CA GLY A 2 -51.37 55.38 42.46
C GLY A 2 -50.38 54.26 42.10
N GLY A 3 -49.94 54.01 40.86
CA GLY A 3 -49.80 54.87 39.69
C GLY A 3 -48.35 55.36 39.58
N GLY A 4 -47.57 54.89 38.59
CA GLY A 4 -46.26 55.45 38.26
C GLY A 4 -45.43 54.62 37.27
N ARG A 5 -45.06 55.23 36.12
CA ARG A 5 -44.40 54.64 34.94
C ARG A 5 -42.88 54.89 34.92
N GLY A 6 -42.10 53.91 34.41
CA GLY A 6 -40.84 54.03 33.63
C GLY A 6 -39.59 54.65 34.30
N PRO A 7 -38.38 54.61 33.68
CA PRO A 7 -38.04 54.19 32.31
C PRO A 7 -36.89 53.16 32.18
N ARG A 8 -36.60 52.85 30.91
CA ARG A 8 -35.47 52.11 30.34
C ARG A 8 -34.12 52.81 30.57
N GLY A 9 -33.04 52.02 30.64
CA GLY A 9 -31.63 52.43 30.47
C GLY A 9 -30.72 51.25 30.85
N GLU A 10 -30.26 50.47 29.87
CA GLU A 10 -28.89 50.48 29.32
C GLU A 10 -27.79 50.10 30.34
N GLY A 11 -27.26 48.90 30.14
CA GLY A 11 -26.04 48.37 30.76
C GLY A 11 -25.47 47.30 29.85
N GLY A 12 -24.94 47.74 28.70
CA GLY A 12 -24.32 46.87 27.72
C GLY A 12 -23.04 46.25 28.29
N SER A 13 -23.04 44.94 28.48
CA SER A 13 -21.81 44.16 28.53
C SER A 13 -21.64 43.50 27.18
N ILE A 14 -20.89 44.19 26.31
CA ILE A 14 -20.51 43.71 25.00
C ILE A 14 -19.43 42.65 25.24
N SER A 15 -19.84 41.40 25.43
CA SER A 15 -18.90 40.28 25.31
C SER A 15 -18.53 40.18 23.84
N ARG A 16 -17.44 40.84 23.46
CA ARG A 16 -16.81 40.67 22.15
C ARG A 16 -16.30 39.23 22.09
N LYS A 17 -17.08 38.36 21.45
CA LYS A 17 -16.55 37.10 20.92
C LYS A 17 -15.37 37.47 20.00
N PRO A 18 -14.17 36.91 20.17
CA PRO A 18 -13.18 36.99 19.12
C PRO A 18 -13.79 36.28 17.91
N MET A 19 -14.14 37.07 16.91
CA MET A 19 -14.49 36.61 15.57
C MET A 19 -13.17 36.17 14.94
N GLY A 20 -12.68 35.01 15.39
CA GLY A 20 -11.59 34.30 14.77
C GLY A 20 -12.11 33.74 13.45
N VAL A 21 -11.83 34.45 12.37
CA VAL A 21 -11.99 33.95 11.01
C VAL A 21 -10.88 32.91 10.79
N LEU A 22 -11.08 31.71 11.30
CA LEU A 22 -10.42 30.53 10.79
C LEU A 22 -11.56 29.57 10.50
N GLY A 23 -11.98 29.53 9.23
CA GLY A 23 -12.87 28.49 8.77
C GLY A 23 -12.32 27.16 9.24
N GLU A 24 -13.18 26.35 9.86
CA GLU A 24 -12.91 24.95 10.11
C GLU A 24 -12.36 24.37 8.81
N LEU A 25 -11.05 24.14 8.77
CA LEU A 25 -10.51 23.11 7.91
C LEU A 25 -11.14 21.85 8.48
N SER A 26 -12.31 21.48 7.94
CA SER A 26 -12.83 20.14 8.06
C SER A 26 -11.67 19.25 7.70
N GLU A 27 -11.10 18.58 8.70
CA GLU A 27 -10.05 17.61 8.50
C GLU A 27 -10.61 16.68 7.43
N ILE A 28 -10.08 16.77 6.21
CA ILE A 28 -10.49 15.91 5.11
C ILE A 28 -10.34 14.51 5.71
N PRO A 29 -11.42 13.72 5.87
CA PRO A 29 -11.30 12.40 6.46
C PRO A 29 -10.24 11.70 5.65
N ARG A 30 -9.07 11.49 6.25
CA ARG A 30 -8.01 10.73 5.60
C ARG A 30 -8.68 9.44 5.19
N PRO A 31 -8.74 9.11 3.89
CA PRO A 31 -9.30 7.84 3.48
C PRO A 31 -8.67 6.80 4.40
N ALA A 32 -9.50 6.00 5.07
CA ALA A 32 -8.98 4.93 5.92
C ALA A 32 -7.91 4.20 5.10
N PRO A 33 -6.70 3.99 5.64
CA PRO A 33 -5.64 3.37 4.87
C PRO A 33 -6.21 2.10 4.26
N GLY A 34 -6.27 2.05 2.92
CA GLY A 34 -6.66 0.83 2.23
C GLY A 34 -5.75 -0.32 2.65
N PRO A 35 -6.13 -1.57 2.35
CA PRO A 35 -5.39 -2.71 2.83
C PRO A 35 -3.89 -2.64 2.49
N GLY A 36 -3.05 -2.94 3.46
CA GLY A 36 -1.62 -3.03 3.30
C GLY A 36 -1.23 -4.33 2.61
N PHE A 37 -0.34 -4.24 1.61
CA PHE A 37 0.25 -5.41 0.98
C PHE A 37 1.74 -5.50 1.31
N SER A 38 2.27 -6.72 1.38
CA SER A 38 3.71 -6.97 1.53
C SER A 38 4.15 -8.15 0.66
N VAL A 39 5.45 -8.25 0.38
CA VAL A 39 6.05 -9.37 -0.36
C VAL A 39 7.14 -10.00 0.50
N ALA A 40 7.19 -11.33 0.49
CA ALA A 40 8.31 -12.09 1.04
C ALA A 40 8.78 -13.10 -0.01
N GLY A 41 10.05 -13.48 0.08
CA GLY A 41 10.64 -14.39 -0.88
C GLY A 41 11.95 -15.00 -0.40
N SER A 42 12.53 -15.82 -1.26
CA SER A 42 13.72 -16.62 -0.94
C SER A 42 15.00 -15.79 -0.74
N TRP A 43 15.04 -14.54 -1.21
CA TRP A 43 16.22 -13.65 -1.17
C TRP A 43 16.76 -13.40 0.24
N ASP A 44 15.92 -13.49 1.27
CA ASP A 44 16.33 -13.37 2.68
C ASP A 44 16.03 -14.64 3.51
N GLY A 45 15.61 -15.72 2.84
CA GLY A 45 15.12 -16.92 3.48
C GLY A 45 13.71 -16.79 4.06
N TRP A 46 12.84 -15.98 3.44
CA TRP A 46 11.45 -15.75 3.86
C TRP A 46 11.33 -15.11 5.25
N LYS A 47 12.24 -14.20 5.59
CA LYS A 47 12.33 -13.62 6.94
C LYS A 47 11.56 -12.32 7.08
N ASP A 48 11.64 -11.44 6.09
CA ASP A 48 11.01 -10.13 6.13
C ASP A 48 9.86 -9.99 5.11
N LEU A 49 8.92 -9.12 5.46
CA LEU A 49 7.77 -8.75 4.65
C LEU A 49 7.96 -7.32 4.13
N ALA A 50 8.60 -7.21 2.97
CA ALA A 50 8.85 -5.94 2.31
C ALA A 50 7.51 -5.28 1.92
N ARG A 51 7.32 -4.03 2.36
CA ARG A 51 6.06 -3.31 2.18
C ARG A 51 5.89 -2.87 0.73
N PHE A 52 4.70 -3.06 0.17
CA PHE A 52 4.32 -2.41 -1.07
C PHE A 52 3.93 -0.94 -0.85
N VAL A 53 4.29 -0.10 -1.80
CA VAL A 53 3.93 1.32 -1.86
C VAL A 53 2.90 1.54 -2.98
N PRO A 54 1.80 2.29 -2.74
CA PRO A 54 0.83 2.61 -3.78
C PRO A 54 1.45 3.36 -4.98
N ALA A 55 1.09 2.96 -6.19
CA ALA A 55 1.57 3.53 -7.45
C ALA A 55 0.45 3.49 -8.52
N GLY A 56 -0.44 4.49 -8.49
CA GLY A 56 -1.59 4.56 -9.40
C GLY A 56 -2.58 3.42 -9.16
N LYS A 57 -2.77 2.54 -10.15
CA LYS A 57 -3.63 1.34 -10.05
C LYS A 57 -2.92 0.12 -9.45
N ALA A 58 -1.63 0.24 -9.18
CA ALA A 58 -0.78 -0.84 -8.71
C ALA A 58 -0.17 -0.50 -7.35
N PHE A 59 0.51 -1.50 -6.79
CA PHE A 59 1.33 -1.43 -5.60
C PHE A 59 2.72 -1.92 -6.00
N HIS A 60 3.79 -1.18 -5.69
CA HIS A 60 5.16 -1.58 -6.03
C HIS A 60 6.00 -1.88 -4.79
N ALA A 61 6.82 -2.92 -4.87
CA ALA A 61 7.88 -3.21 -3.90
C ALA A 61 9.20 -3.36 -4.65
N HIS A 62 10.28 -2.82 -4.08
CA HIS A 62 11.64 -3.03 -4.56
C HIS A 62 12.39 -3.83 -3.52
N VAL A 63 12.95 -4.95 -3.96
CA VAL A 63 13.63 -5.89 -3.09
C VAL A 63 15.07 -6.06 -3.60
N PRO A 64 16.09 -5.92 -2.74
CA PRO A 64 17.46 -6.18 -3.14
C PRO A 64 17.64 -7.66 -3.47
N VAL A 65 18.25 -7.96 -4.62
CA VAL A 65 18.58 -9.32 -5.07
C VAL A 65 20.01 -9.34 -5.61
N ASP A 66 20.62 -10.52 -5.59
CA ASP A 66 21.95 -10.74 -6.17
C ASP A 66 21.85 -11.72 -7.34
N ALA A 67 22.53 -11.44 -8.45
CA ALA A 67 22.60 -12.33 -9.60
C ALA A 67 23.16 -13.72 -9.25
N ALA A 68 24.00 -13.84 -8.22
CA ALA A 68 24.50 -15.11 -7.71
C ALA A 68 23.39 -16.04 -7.18
N MET A 69 22.18 -15.52 -6.92
CA MET A 69 21.04 -16.32 -6.48
C MET A 69 20.48 -17.22 -7.60
N GLY A 70 20.68 -16.85 -8.87
CA GLY A 70 20.18 -17.58 -10.04
C GLY A 70 18.67 -17.49 -10.25
N SER A 71 17.86 -17.85 -9.24
CA SER A 71 16.41 -17.66 -9.23
C SER A 71 15.90 -17.29 -7.84
N VAL A 72 14.78 -16.57 -7.80
CA VAL A 72 14.11 -16.20 -6.56
C VAL A 72 12.65 -16.59 -6.60
N GLU A 73 12.15 -17.03 -5.45
CA GLU A 73 10.75 -17.36 -5.25
C GLU A 73 10.07 -16.32 -4.35
N PHE A 74 8.80 -16.02 -4.58
CA PHE A 74 8.07 -15.07 -3.75
C PHE A 74 6.56 -15.27 -3.70
N GLN A 75 5.93 -14.64 -2.71
CA GLN A 75 4.49 -14.54 -2.51
C GLN A 75 4.10 -13.13 -2.03
N VAL A 76 2.83 -12.76 -2.21
CA VAL A 76 2.27 -11.48 -1.75
C VAL A 76 1.36 -11.75 -0.55
N PHE A 77 1.34 -10.83 0.40
CA PHE A 77 0.67 -10.98 1.69
C PHE A 77 -0.25 -9.79 1.96
N LEU A 78 -1.45 -10.07 2.46
CA LEU A 78 -2.38 -9.07 2.96
C LEU A 78 -2.05 -8.78 4.44
N GLU A 79 -1.98 -7.50 4.81
CA GLU A 79 -1.78 -7.02 6.19
C GLU A 79 -0.60 -7.65 6.94
N ARG A 80 0.49 -7.98 6.22
CA ARG A 80 1.66 -8.68 6.78
C ARG A 80 1.31 -10.00 7.49
N ASP A 81 0.20 -10.62 7.12
CA ASP A 81 -0.26 -11.86 7.73
C ASP A 81 0.18 -13.07 6.89
N TRP A 82 1.05 -13.91 7.47
CA TRP A 82 1.46 -15.19 6.89
C TRP A 82 0.30 -16.19 6.71
N LYS A 83 -0.93 -15.88 7.12
CA LYS A 83 -2.12 -16.69 6.83
C LYS A 83 -2.98 -16.11 5.70
N GLN A 84 -2.60 -14.97 5.14
CA GLN A 84 -3.34 -14.28 4.08
C GLN A 84 -2.44 -14.05 2.88
N ARG A 85 -2.08 -15.16 2.21
CA ARG A 85 -1.12 -15.15 1.09
C ARG A 85 -1.84 -15.23 -0.25
N PHE A 86 -1.33 -14.46 -1.20
CA PHE A 86 -1.62 -14.57 -2.61
C PHE A 86 -0.50 -15.33 -3.30
N HIS A 87 -0.87 -16.19 -4.24
CA HIS A 87 0.05 -17.09 -4.93
C HIS A 87 -0.45 -17.40 -6.35
N PRO A 88 0.40 -17.91 -7.26
CA PRO A 88 -0.06 -18.29 -8.60
C PRO A 88 -1.06 -19.45 -8.53
N ALA A 89 -1.99 -19.48 -9.50
CA ALA A 89 -2.80 -20.65 -9.77
C ALA A 89 -1.93 -21.82 -10.27
N ARG A 90 -2.31 -23.06 -9.95
CA ARG A 90 -1.53 -24.27 -10.32
C ARG A 90 -1.29 -24.44 -11.83
N ARG A 91 -2.14 -23.84 -12.68
CA ARG A 91 -1.99 -23.86 -14.16
C ARG A 91 -1.37 -22.58 -14.73
N GLY A 92 -0.77 -21.74 -13.88
CA GLY A 92 0.01 -20.56 -14.27
C GLY A 92 -0.78 -19.33 -14.74
N ALA A 93 -2.10 -19.45 -14.96
CA ALA A 93 -2.95 -18.33 -15.32
C ALA A 93 -3.74 -17.85 -14.09
N GLY A 94 -3.37 -16.67 -13.57
CA GLY A 94 -4.10 -15.99 -12.51
C GLY A 94 -3.56 -16.17 -11.10
N VAL A 95 -4.14 -15.37 -10.20
CA VAL A 95 -3.75 -15.26 -8.79
C VAL A 95 -4.82 -15.90 -7.91
N MET A 96 -4.38 -16.69 -6.93
CA MET A 96 -5.21 -17.34 -5.93
C MET A 96 -4.96 -16.73 -4.55
N GLY A 97 -5.94 -16.85 -3.66
CA GLY A 97 -5.88 -16.31 -2.30
C GLY A 97 -6.75 -15.06 -2.10
N PRO A 98 -6.68 -14.41 -0.91
CA PRO A 98 -5.79 -14.75 0.19
C PRO A 98 -6.17 -16.08 0.86
N THR A 99 -5.18 -16.91 1.19
CA THR A 99 -5.40 -18.20 1.86
C THR A 99 -4.31 -18.51 2.90
N LYS A 100 -4.67 -19.35 3.87
CA LYS A 100 -3.76 -19.89 4.90
C LYS A 100 -2.87 -21.03 4.38
N SER A 101 -3.29 -21.69 3.29
CA SER A 101 -2.55 -22.81 2.73
C SER A 101 -1.26 -22.31 2.08
N SER A 102 -0.16 -23.05 2.28
CA SER A 102 1.05 -22.87 1.47
C SER A 102 0.72 -23.22 0.01
N GLY A 103 0.51 -22.21 -0.82
CA GLY A 103 0.35 -22.34 -2.26
C GLY A 103 1.70 -22.54 -2.97
N ALA A 104 1.67 -22.54 -4.30
CA ALA A 104 2.89 -22.43 -5.11
C ALA A 104 3.56 -21.06 -4.92
N ASN A 105 4.79 -20.90 -5.39
CA ASN A 105 5.48 -19.60 -5.39
C ASN A 105 5.59 -19.08 -6.82
N TRP A 106 5.57 -17.76 -7.01
CA TRP A 106 6.10 -17.20 -8.25
C TRP A 106 7.61 -17.41 -8.25
N CYS A 107 8.17 -17.82 -9.37
CA CYS A 107 9.60 -18.02 -9.56
C CYS A 107 10.09 -17.06 -10.65
N ALA A 108 11.19 -16.36 -10.37
CA ALA A 108 11.79 -15.41 -11.27
C ALA A 108 13.29 -15.71 -11.41
N GLU A 109 13.74 -15.92 -12.64
CA GLU A 109 15.17 -16.06 -12.95
C GLU A 109 15.85 -14.70 -12.86
N VAL A 110 16.93 -14.63 -12.08
CA VAL A 110 17.63 -13.39 -11.78
C VAL A 110 18.68 -13.15 -12.86
N PRO A 111 18.56 -12.11 -13.70
CA PRO A 111 19.53 -11.83 -14.75
C PRO A 111 20.83 -11.29 -14.16
N SER A 112 21.93 -11.45 -14.91
CA SER A 112 23.22 -10.86 -14.56
C SER A 112 23.14 -9.33 -14.53
N GLY A 113 23.92 -8.72 -13.64
CA GLY A 113 23.98 -7.25 -13.51
C GLY A 113 22.75 -6.61 -12.85
N CYS A 114 21.76 -7.38 -12.41
CA CYS A 114 20.66 -6.84 -11.62
C CYS A 114 21.08 -6.54 -10.17
N ARG A 115 20.31 -5.66 -9.53
CA ARG A 115 20.44 -5.32 -8.11
C ARG A 115 19.11 -5.33 -7.37
N TRP A 116 18.00 -5.17 -8.11
CA TRP A 116 16.67 -5.09 -7.53
C TRP A 116 15.69 -5.96 -8.30
N LEU A 117 14.81 -6.62 -7.56
CA LEU A 117 13.55 -7.15 -8.07
C LEU A 117 12.47 -6.12 -7.78
N ARG A 118 11.80 -5.64 -8.83
CA ARG A 118 10.59 -4.83 -8.72
C ARG A 118 9.38 -5.74 -8.89
N VAL A 119 8.57 -5.85 -7.84
CA VAL A 119 7.28 -6.54 -7.90
C VAL A 119 6.18 -5.50 -7.99
N ALA A 120 5.26 -5.68 -8.93
CA ALA A 120 4.07 -4.87 -9.08
C ALA A 120 2.82 -5.72 -8.88
N TRP A 121 1.98 -5.29 -7.95
CA TRP A 121 0.77 -5.96 -7.51
C TRP A 121 -0.47 -5.15 -7.90
N PHE A 122 -1.43 -5.80 -8.55
CA PHE A 122 -2.69 -5.21 -8.99
C PHE A 122 -3.84 -5.93 -8.29
N PRO A 123 -4.21 -5.52 -7.06
CA PRO A 123 -5.28 -6.16 -6.28
C PRO A 123 -6.67 -5.82 -6.80
N HIS A 124 -6.79 -4.79 -7.63
CA HIS A 124 -8.06 -4.23 -8.08
C HIS A 124 -8.25 -4.43 -9.59
N GLY A 125 -9.47 -4.72 -10.02
CA GLY A 125 -9.83 -4.96 -11.41
C GLY A 125 -10.72 -6.19 -11.57
N SER A 126 -11.03 -6.55 -12.82
CA SER A 126 -11.75 -7.79 -13.13
C SER A 126 -10.96 -9.05 -12.78
N GLN A 127 -9.63 -8.95 -12.73
CA GLN A 127 -8.71 -10.00 -12.31
C GLN A 127 -7.54 -9.40 -11.55
N GLN A 128 -7.15 -10.06 -10.46
CA GLN A 128 -5.92 -9.76 -9.74
C GLN A 128 -4.71 -10.20 -10.58
N LYS A 129 -3.63 -9.41 -10.55
CA LYS A 129 -2.44 -9.64 -11.38
C LYS A 129 -1.18 -9.32 -10.59
N VAL A 130 -0.13 -10.10 -10.81
CA VAL A 130 1.23 -9.75 -10.36
C VAL A 130 2.17 -9.72 -11.56
N THR A 131 3.07 -8.74 -11.58
CA THR A 131 4.15 -8.67 -12.56
C THR A 131 5.45 -8.37 -11.85
N TRP A 132 6.57 -8.76 -12.45
CA TRP A 132 7.88 -8.46 -11.91
C TRP A 132 8.87 -8.13 -13.01
N SER A 133 9.82 -7.26 -12.70
CA SER A 133 10.96 -6.93 -13.54
C SER A 133 12.21 -6.76 -12.69
N PHE A 134 13.38 -6.87 -13.31
CA PHE A 134 14.65 -6.68 -12.64
C PHE A 134 15.24 -5.34 -13.01
N LEU A 135 15.84 -4.67 -12.04
CA LEU A 135 16.50 -3.39 -12.23
C LEU A 135 17.99 -3.51 -11.90
N GLY A 136 18.81 -2.81 -12.69
CA GLY A 136 20.23 -2.66 -12.46
C GLY A 136 20.55 -1.63 -11.37
N PRO A 137 21.83 -1.33 -11.15
CA PRO A 137 22.28 -0.44 -10.07
C PRO A 137 21.74 0.99 -10.17
N GLN A 138 21.40 1.46 -11.38
CA GLN A 138 20.89 2.82 -11.62
C GLN A 138 19.37 2.86 -11.76
N GLY A 139 18.68 1.72 -11.56
CA GLY A 139 17.23 1.60 -11.70
C GLY A 139 16.75 1.36 -13.13
N GLU A 140 17.66 1.11 -14.07
CA GLU A 140 17.38 0.68 -15.43
C GLU A 140 16.83 -0.75 -15.45
N GLU A 141 15.90 -1.07 -16.36
CA GLU A 141 15.39 -2.43 -16.47
C GLU A 141 16.42 -3.35 -17.13
N VAL A 142 16.61 -4.54 -16.55
CA VAL A 142 17.58 -5.53 -16.99
C VAL A 142 16.88 -6.86 -17.24
N GLY A 143 17.12 -7.45 -18.42
CA GLY A 143 16.56 -8.75 -18.78
C GLY A 143 15.04 -8.75 -19.00
N ALA A 144 14.46 -9.94 -19.09
CA ALA A 144 13.02 -10.12 -19.25
C ALA A 144 12.34 -10.29 -17.88
N GLY A 145 11.28 -9.52 -17.63
CA GLY A 145 10.39 -9.71 -16.50
C GLY A 145 9.36 -10.83 -16.70
N GLY A 146 8.51 -11.05 -15.70
CA GLY A 146 7.41 -12.02 -15.75
C GLY A 146 6.06 -11.44 -15.30
N ARG A 147 4.99 -12.20 -15.54
CA ARG A 147 3.61 -11.82 -15.22
C ARG A 147 2.71 -13.03 -14.96
N SER A 148 1.65 -12.85 -14.18
CA SER A 148 0.64 -13.86 -13.85
C SER A 148 -0.76 -13.28 -13.75
#